data_AF-A0A1I8EMH6-F1
#
_entry.id   AF-A0A1I8EMH6-F1
#
_cell.length_a   1.000
_cell.length_b   1.000
_cell.length_c   1.000
_cell.angle_alpha   90.00
_cell.angle_beta   90.00
_cell.angle_gamma   90.00
#
_symmetry.space_group_name_H-M   'P 1'
#
loop_
_entity.id
_entity.type
_entity.pdbx_description
1 polymer ?
#
loop_
_entity_poly.entity_id
_entity_poly.type
_entity_poly.pdbx_seq_one_letter_code
_entity_poly.pdbx_strand_id
1 'polypeptide(L)'
;MQFIDQMIAFLEYKEIIANTQIPEISYSLTSGTNGAIKLNGQELTLLNLLHLLINPTINFKENNKIRSKKLQIALENGIKVVKDSSFQIISRYTGHDIKCLLDRVRNCQLFVNMPSWLENMIFIEQMSFAAPARWKSFKN
;
A
#
# COMPACT_ATOMS: atom_id res chain seq x y z
N MET A 1 2.18 -9.52 -22.48
CA MET A 1 1.40 -9.87 -21.27
C MET A 1 2.14 -9.53 -19.99
N GLN A 2 3.41 -9.95 -19.83
CA GLN A 2 4.20 -9.77 -18.60
C GLN A 2 4.22 -8.36 -17.96
N PHE A 3 4.18 -7.27 -18.74
CA PHE A 3 4.11 -5.91 -18.19
C PHE A 3 2.77 -5.62 -17.49
N ILE A 4 1.65 -6.05 -18.07
CA ILE A 4 0.32 -5.83 -17.51
C ILE A 4 0.20 -6.62 -16.19
N ASP A 5 0.65 -7.87 -16.18
CA ASP A 5 0.63 -8.71 -14.97
C ASP A 5 1.47 -8.10 -13.84
N GLN A 6 2.62 -7.50 -14.18
CA GLN A 6 3.45 -6.76 -13.22
C GLN A 6 2.75 -5.51 -12.67
N MET A 7 2.00 -4.80 -13.52
CA MET A 7 1.23 -3.62 -13.08
C MET A 7 0.07 -4.02 -12.17
N ILE A 8 -0.65 -5.10 -12.49
CA ILE A 8 -1.72 -5.63 -11.63
C ILE A 8 -1.14 -5.99 -10.26
N ALA A 9 -0.08 -6.80 -10.21
CA ALA A 9 0.57 -7.17 -8.95
C ALA A 9 1.06 -5.95 -8.17
N PHE A 10 1.62 -4.94 -8.85
CA PHE A 10 2.03 -3.70 -8.19
C PHE A 10 0.84 -2.95 -7.58
N LEU A 11 -0.28 -2.83 -8.29
CA LEU A 11 -1.48 -2.19 -7.80
C LEU A 11 -2.07 -2.93 -6.60
N GLU A 12 -2.13 -4.26 -6.64
CA GLU A 12 -2.55 -5.09 -5.50
C GLU A 12 -1.67 -4.87 -4.27
N TYR A 13 -0.35 -4.83 -4.43
CA TYR A 13 0.57 -4.54 -3.32
C TYR A 13 0.37 -3.14 -2.76
N LYS A 14 0.16 -2.13 -3.60
CA LYS A 14 -0.13 -0.76 -3.15
C LYS A 14 -1.37 -0.72 -2.26
N GLU A 15 -2.41 -1.44 -2.65
CA GLU A 15 -3.67 -1.53 -1.89
C GLU A 15 -3.49 -2.26 -0.56
N ILE A 16 -2.84 -3.43 -0.55
CA ILE A 16 -2.52 -4.17 0.68
C ILE A 16 -1.77 -3.27 1.67
N ILE A 17 -0.75 -2.55 1.19
CA ILE A 17 0.06 -1.66 2.01
C ILE A 17 -0.75 -0.47 2.51
N ALA A 18 -1.64 0.10 1.69
CA ALA A 18 -2.56 1.15 2.15
C ALA A 18 -3.49 0.63 3.26
N ASN A 19 -4.08 -0.55 3.08
CA ASN A 19 -4.97 -1.17 4.07
C ASN A 19 -4.25 -1.43 5.40
N THR A 20 -2.96 -1.76 5.40
CA THR A 20 -2.19 -1.94 6.65
C THR A 20 -2.09 -0.67 7.50
N GLN A 21 -2.37 0.50 6.93
CA GLN A 21 -2.38 1.78 7.64
C GLN A 21 -3.70 2.04 8.38
N ILE A 22 -4.75 1.27 8.08
CA ILE A 22 -6.04 1.36 8.77
C ILE A 22 -5.86 0.84 10.20
N PRO A 23 -6.23 1.62 11.25
CA PRO A 23 -5.94 1.27 12.64
C PRO A 23 -6.38 -0.13 13.05
N GLU A 24 -7.56 -0.57 12.61
CA GLU A 24 -8.17 -1.85 12.94
C GLU A 24 -7.44 -3.03 12.28
N ILE A 25 -6.97 -2.83 11.05
CA ILE A 25 -6.15 -3.81 10.31
C ILE A 25 -4.76 -3.89 10.93
N SER A 26 -4.14 -2.74 11.20
CA SER A 26 -2.85 -2.63 11.88
C SER A 26 -2.89 -3.30 13.26
N TYR A 27 -3.97 -3.09 14.02
CA TYR A 27 -4.20 -3.78 15.30
C TYR A 27 -4.31 -5.28 15.13
N SER A 28 -5.07 -5.75 14.13
CA SER A 28 -5.24 -7.19 13.85
C SER A 28 -3.90 -7.85 13.49
N LEU A 29 -3.08 -7.19 12.65
CA LEU A 29 -1.73 -7.65 12.29
C LEU A 29 -0.76 -7.60 13.48
N THR A 30 -0.90 -6.63 14.38
CA THR A 30 -0.06 -6.53 15.59
C THR A 30 -0.41 -7.62 16.61
N SER A 31 -1.71 -7.91 16.78
CA SER A 31 -2.22 -8.85 17.77
C SER A 31 -2.29 -10.30 17.27
N GLY A 32 -2.35 -10.52 15.95
CA GLY A 32 -2.60 -11.83 15.34
C GLY A 32 -4.06 -12.28 15.48
N THR A 33 -5.00 -11.34 15.41
CA THR A 33 -6.45 -11.59 15.58
C THR A 33 -7.19 -11.53 14.24
N ASN A 34 -8.46 -11.95 14.22
CA ASN A 34 -9.33 -11.89 13.03
C ASN A 34 -8.76 -12.63 11.80
N GLY A 35 -7.95 -13.67 11.98
CA GLY A 35 -7.30 -14.40 10.89
C GLY A 35 -6.06 -13.70 10.31
N ALA A 36 -5.61 -12.60 10.92
CA ALA A 36 -4.36 -11.93 10.56
C ALA A 36 -3.13 -12.75 10.97
N ILE A 37 -2.10 -12.67 10.13
CA ILE A 37 -0.77 -13.07 10.55
C ILE A 37 -0.23 -12.06 11.58
N LYS A 38 0.34 -12.55 12.68
CA LYS A 38 1.00 -11.70 13.66
C LYS A 38 2.33 -11.19 13.09
N LEU A 39 2.45 -9.88 12.97
CA LEU A 39 3.67 -9.20 12.54
C LEU A 39 4.47 -8.69 13.74
N ASN A 40 5.79 -8.78 13.65
CA ASN A 40 6.68 -8.19 14.63
C ASN A 40 6.87 -6.68 14.38
N GLY A 41 7.46 -5.97 15.34
CA GLY A 41 7.65 -4.52 15.23
C GLY A 41 8.50 -4.07 14.04
N GLN A 42 9.45 -4.90 13.59
CA GLN A 42 10.27 -4.58 12.41
C GLN A 42 9.48 -4.74 11.12
N GLU A 43 8.64 -5.77 11.01
CA GLU A 43 7.73 -5.98 9.87
C GLU A 43 6.70 -4.84 9.77
N LEU A 44 6.11 -4.44 10.90
CA LEU A 44 5.17 -3.30 10.94
C LEU A 44 5.85 -2.00 10.52
N THR A 45 7.05 -1.74 11.04
CA THR A 45 7.85 -0.56 10.66
C THR A 45 8.18 -0.60 9.17
N LEU A 46 8.52 -1.76 8.62
CA LEU A 46 8.79 -1.94 7.19
C LEU A 46 7.55 -1.62 6.35
N LEU A 47 6.36 -2.10 6.72
CA LEU A 47 5.12 -1.78 6.01
C LEU A 47 4.82 -0.28 6.00
N ASN A 48 5.03 0.42 7.12
CA ASN A 48 4.83 1.87 7.21
C ASN A 48 5.83 2.64 6.33
N LEU A 49 7.11 2.27 6.36
CA LEU A 49 8.12 2.90 5.49
C LEU A 49 7.84 2.62 4.01
N LEU A 50 7.39 1.40 3.70
CA LEU A 50 7.05 1.02 2.35
C LEU A 50 5.83 1.79 1.83
N HIS A 51 4.81 2.00 2.68
CA HIS A 51 3.66 2.85 2.36
C HIS A 51 4.11 4.23 1.88
N LEU A 52 4.98 4.89 2.64
CA LEU A 52 5.51 6.21 2.27
C LEU A 52 6.30 6.20 0.95
N LEU A 53 7.00 5.09 0.65
CA LEU A 53 7.83 4.96 -0.53
C LEU A 53 7.01 4.73 -1.82
N ILE A 54 6.01 3.85 -1.79
CA ILE A 54 5.27 3.43 -2.99
C ILE A 54 3.91 4.13 -3.16
N ASN A 55 3.39 4.74 -2.10
CA ASN A 55 2.21 5.60 -2.08
C ASN A 55 2.60 7.06 -1.76
N PRO A 56 3.45 7.71 -2.57
CA PRO A 56 3.87 9.08 -2.28
C PRO A 56 2.68 10.04 -2.34
N THR A 57 2.59 10.96 -1.38
CA THR A 57 1.61 12.05 -1.43
C THR A 57 1.89 12.94 -2.65
N ILE A 58 0.87 13.11 -3.49
CA ILE A 58 0.94 13.95 -4.69
C ILE A 58 0.32 15.31 -4.39
N ASN A 59 1.13 16.36 -4.42
CA ASN A 59 0.65 17.73 -4.32
C ASN A 59 0.61 18.35 -5.73
N PHE A 60 -0.58 18.68 -6.23
CA PHE A 60 -0.75 19.27 -7.57
C PHE A 60 -0.25 20.71 -7.69
N LYS A 61 0.02 21.39 -6.57
CA LYS A 61 0.71 22.69 -6.55
C LYS A 61 2.23 22.55 -6.67
N GLU A 62 2.75 21.32 -6.55
CA GLU A 62 4.18 21.03 -6.68
C GLU A 62 4.63 21.06 -8.15
N ASN A 63 5.90 21.38 -8.37
CA ASN A 63 6.52 21.33 -9.69
C ASN A 63 6.40 19.92 -10.31
N ASN A 64 5.98 19.86 -11.59
CA ASN A 64 5.81 18.61 -12.32
C ASN A 64 7.05 17.70 -12.27
N LYS A 65 8.27 18.25 -12.33
CA LYS A 65 9.51 17.47 -12.25
C LYS A 65 9.65 16.74 -10.92
N ILE A 66 9.27 17.38 -9.82
CA ILE A 66 9.34 16.78 -8.48
C ILE A 66 8.28 15.67 -8.36
N ARG A 67 7.05 15.95 -8.81
CA ARG A 67 5.96 14.97 -8.85
C ARG A 67 6.34 13.73 -9.67
N SER A 68 6.83 13.91 -10.89
CA SER A 68 7.26 12.80 -11.75
C SER A 68 8.40 12.01 -11.11
N LYS A 69 9.36 12.67 -10.46
CA LYS A 69 10.45 11.98 -9.76
C LYS A 69 9.93 11.11 -8.60
N LYS A 70 8.97 11.61 -7.80
CA LYS A 70 8.34 10.83 -6.72
C LYS A 70 7.63 9.58 -7.27
N LEU A 71 6.84 9.75 -8.32
CA LEU A 71 6.13 8.64 -8.97
C LEU A 71 7.08 7.63 -9.59
N GLN A 72 8.18 8.09 -10.20
CA GLN A 72 9.21 7.22 -10.77
C GLN A 72 9.88 6.39 -9.67
N ILE A 73 10.28 7.01 -8.56
CA ILE A 73 10.89 6.29 -7.42
C ILE A 73 9.91 5.24 -6.86
N ALA A 74 8.63 5.60 -6.72
CA ALA A 74 7.60 4.68 -6.24
C ALA A 74 7.43 3.48 -7.18
N LEU A 75 7.35 3.73 -8.50
CA LEU A 75 7.20 2.69 -9.51
C LEU A 75 8.43 1.79 -9.58
N GLU A 76 9.64 2.35 -9.62
CA GLU A 76 10.89 1.59 -9.69
C GLU A 76 11.05 0.65 -8.50
N ASN A 77 10.75 1.12 -7.29
CA ASN A 77 10.81 0.28 -6.09
C ASN A 77 9.67 -0.74 -6.04
N GLY A 78 8.46 -0.37 -6.43
CA GLY A 78 7.34 -1.31 -6.57
C GLY A 78 7.65 -2.45 -7.52
N ILE A 79 8.26 -2.15 -8.67
CA ILE A 79 8.66 -3.16 -9.65
C ILE A 79 9.75 -4.09 -9.12
N LYS A 80 10.71 -3.57 -8.34
CA LYS A 80 11.72 -4.41 -7.67
C LYS A 80 11.10 -5.42 -6.70
N VAL A 81 10.02 -5.04 -6.01
CA VAL A 81 9.24 -5.95 -5.16
C VAL A 81 8.52 -7.00 -6.03
N VAL A 82 7.75 -6.58 -7.02
CA VAL A 82 6.99 -7.49 -7.90
C VAL A 82 7.90 -8.54 -8.57
N LYS A 83 9.07 -8.11 -9.03
CA LYS A 83 10.08 -8.95 -9.69
C LYS A 83 10.88 -9.84 -8.72
N ASP A 84 10.55 -9.85 -7.43
CA ASP A 84 11.23 -10.68 -6.45
C ASP A 84 12.76 -10.42 -6.39
N SER A 85 13.15 -9.15 -6.50
CA SER A 85 14.55 -8.81 -6.72
C SER A 85 15.40 -8.90 -5.45
N SER A 86 16.67 -9.25 -5.60
CA SER A 86 17.67 -9.23 -4.52
C SER A 86 18.19 -7.83 -4.17
N PHE A 87 17.70 -6.77 -4.82
CA PHE A 87 18.14 -5.41 -4.57
C PHE A 87 17.51 -4.86 -3.29
N GLN A 88 18.34 -4.19 -2.48
CA GLN A 88 17.88 -3.45 -1.30
C GLN A 88 16.95 -2.31 -1.70
N ILE A 89 15.86 -2.17 -0.96
CA ILE A 89 14.85 -1.12 -1.16
C ILE A 89 14.76 -0.25 0.10
N ILE A 90 14.63 -0.86 1.28
CA ILE A 90 14.53 -0.15 2.56
C ILE A 90 15.51 -0.77 3.54
N SER A 91 16.54 0.00 3.92
CA SER A 91 17.61 -0.48 4.81
C SER A 91 18.20 -1.80 4.28
N ARG A 92 18.15 -2.87 5.08
CA ARG A 92 18.63 -4.21 4.69
C ARG A 92 17.63 -5.03 3.87
N TYR A 93 16.37 -4.61 3.77
CA TYR A 93 15.31 -5.40 3.13
C TYR A 93 15.35 -5.26 1.61
N THR A 94 15.41 -6.42 0.96
CA THR A 94 15.39 -6.56 -0.49
C THR A 94 13.97 -6.59 -1.06
N GLY A 95 13.85 -6.53 -2.38
CA GLY A 95 12.57 -6.78 -3.05
C GLY A 95 11.97 -8.14 -2.69
N HIS A 96 12.80 -9.17 -2.57
CA HIS A 96 12.40 -10.50 -2.12
C HIS A 96 11.83 -10.51 -0.70
N ASP A 97 12.54 -9.90 0.27
CA ASP A 97 12.09 -9.87 1.67
C ASP A 97 10.73 -9.17 1.79
N ILE A 98 10.57 -8.06 1.06
CA ILE A 98 9.33 -7.29 1.04
C ILE A 98 8.21 -8.09 0.37
N LYS A 99 8.48 -8.75 -0.76
CA LYS A 99 7.50 -9.58 -1.45
C LYS A 99 6.99 -10.71 -0.55
N CYS A 100 7.90 -11.42 0.12
CA CYS A 100 7.57 -12.47 1.07
C CYS A 100 6.67 -11.95 2.21
N LEU A 101 6.91 -10.75 2.74
CA LEU A 101 6.04 -10.13 3.74
C LEU A 101 4.65 -9.80 3.16
N LEU A 102 4.60 -9.19 1.98
CA LEU A 102 3.33 -8.82 1.35
C LEU A 102 2.50 -10.03 0.96
N ASP A 103 3.12 -11.11 0.47
CA ASP A 103 2.43 -12.34 0.13
C ASP A 103 1.90 -13.04 1.40
N ARG A 104 2.61 -12.97 2.53
CA ARG A 104 2.10 -13.45 3.83
C ARG A 104 0.89 -12.65 4.30
N VAL A 105 0.91 -11.33 4.13
CA VAL A 105 -0.24 -10.46 4.48
C VAL A 105 -1.41 -10.71 3.52
N ARG A 106 -1.15 -10.80 2.22
CA ARG A 106 -2.15 -11.10 1.18
C ARG A 106 -2.88 -12.41 1.44
N ASN A 107 -2.13 -13.46 1.77
CA ASN A 107 -2.65 -14.81 1.89
C ASN A 107 -3.16 -15.15 3.30
N CYS A 108 -3.12 -14.20 4.25
CA CYS A 108 -3.73 -14.42 5.55
C CYS A 108 -5.25 -14.36 5.46
N GLN A 109 -5.94 -14.94 6.44
CA GLN A 109 -7.40 -14.98 6.44
C GLN A 109 -8.04 -13.64 6.85
N LEU A 110 -7.25 -12.61 7.18
CA LEU A 110 -7.78 -11.30 7.62
C LEU A 110 -8.73 -10.68 6.61
N PHE A 111 -8.35 -10.67 5.34
CA PHE A 111 -9.15 -10.06 4.27
C PHE A 111 -10.30 -10.96 3.81
N VAL A 112 -10.30 -12.24 4.19
CA VAL A 112 -11.38 -13.21 3.88
C VAL A 112 -12.41 -13.25 5.01
N ASN A 113 -11.95 -13.14 6.25
CA ASN A 113 -12.77 -13.14 7.46
C ASN A 113 -13.06 -11.71 7.95
N MET A 114 -12.87 -10.71 7.09
CA MET A 114 -13.01 -9.33 7.47
C MET A 114 -14.49 -9.06 7.83
N PRO A 115 -14.78 -8.47 9.00
CA PRO A 115 -16.14 -8.06 9.30
C PRO A 115 -16.61 -7.05 8.23
N SER A 116 -17.87 -7.16 7.78
CA SER A 116 -18.42 -6.30 6.73
C SER A 116 -18.34 -4.80 7.04
N TRP A 117 -18.30 -4.40 8.31
CA TRP A 117 -18.09 -3.00 8.69
C TRP A 117 -16.66 -2.51 8.38
N LEU A 118 -15.66 -3.38 8.50
CA LEU A 118 -14.27 -3.06 8.19
C LEU A 118 -14.04 -3.08 6.68
N GLU A 119 -14.69 -3.99 5.95
CA GLU A 119 -14.74 -3.95 4.47
C GLU A 119 -15.37 -2.64 3.97
N ASN A 120 -16.49 -2.23 4.56
CA ASN A 120 -17.14 -0.96 4.24
C ASN A 120 -16.26 0.24 4.56
N MET A 121 -15.48 0.19 5.64
CA MET A 121 -14.53 1.25 6.00
C MET A 121 -13.39 1.36 4.98
N ILE A 122 -12.79 0.24 4.55
CA ILE A 122 -11.81 0.23 3.45
C ILE A 122 -12.42 0.85 2.20
N PHE A 123 -13.63 0.45 1.83
CA PHE A 123 -14.32 0.97 0.65
C PHE A 123 -14.57 2.48 0.74
N ILE A 124 -15.00 2.98 1.91
CA ILE A 124 -15.22 4.42 2.15
C ILE A 124 -13.91 5.20 2.08
N GLU A 125 -12.82 4.69 2.67
CA GLU A 125 -11.50 5.32 2.58
C GLU A 125 -10.99 5.36 1.13
N GLN A 126 -11.11 4.25 0.39
CA GLN A 126 -10.73 4.21 -1.02
C GLN A 126 -11.56 5.18 -1.89
N MET A 127 -12.87 5.32 -1.61
CA MET A 127 -13.77 6.23 -2.32
C MET A 127 -13.54 7.71 -1.98
N SER A 128 -13.13 8.01 -0.75
CA SER A 128 -12.82 9.40 -0.35
C SER A 128 -11.54 9.94 -1.02
N PHE A 129 -10.65 9.07 -1.49
CA PHE A 129 -9.56 9.44 -2.42
C PHE A 129 -10.03 9.67 -3.86
N ALA A 130 -11.13 9.06 -4.29
CA ALA A 130 -11.68 9.15 -5.65
C ALA A 130 -12.73 10.26 -5.83
N ALA A 131 -13.30 10.79 -4.74
CA ALA A 131 -14.27 11.87 -4.80
C ALA A 131 -13.60 13.15 -5.33
N PRO A 132 -14.01 13.70 -6.50
CA PRO A 132 -13.57 15.02 -6.90
C PRO A 132 -14.01 15.99 -5.81
N ALA A 133 -13.09 16.79 -5.29
CA ALA A 133 -13.44 17.94 -4.48
C ALA A 133 -14.32 18.87 -5.33
N ARG A 134 -15.65 18.65 -5.32
CA ARG A 134 -16.64 19.56 -5.89
C ARG A 134 -16.68 20.80 -5.02
N TRP A 135 -15.69 21.67 -5.19
CA TRP A 135 -15.80 23.04 -4.74
C TRP A 135 -16.82 23.71 -5.66
N LYS A 136 -18.02 23.88 -5.12
CA LYS A 136 -19.11 24.65 -5.69
C LYS A 136 -18.59 26.04 -6.03
N SER A 137 -18.44 26.35 -7.32
CA SER A 137 -18.44 27.75 -7.76
C SER A 137 -19.87 28.25 -7.64
N PHE A 138 -20.24 28.78 -6.48
CA PHE A 138 -21.36 29.72 -6.46
C PHE A 138 -20.82 31.04 -6.98
N LYS A 139 -21.13 31.30 -8.26
CA LYS A 139 -21.22 32.66 -8.76
C LYS A 139 -22.33 33.35 -7.97
N ASN A 140 -22.01 34.52 -7.40
CA ASN A 140 -22.84 35.72 -7.42
C ASN A 140 -21.89 36.90 -7.35
#